data_AF-A0A7C5H5Q5-F1
#
_entry.id   AF-A0A7C5H5Q5-F1
#
_cell.length_a   1.000
_cell.length_b   1.000
_cell.length_c   1.000
_cell.angle_alpha   90.00
_cell.angle_beta   90.00
_cell.angle_gamma   90.00
#
_symmetry.space_group_name_H-M   'P 1'
#
loop_
_entity.id
_entity.type
_entity.pdbx_description
1 polymer ?
#
loop_
_entity_poly.entity_id
_entity_poly.type
_entity_poly.pdbx_seq_one_letter_code
_entity_poly.pdbx_strand_id
1 'polypeptide(L)'
;MTLTKNIRTLPTYVLLGSGYASYGYLIRLDIDILKIDGTLIRELQKNPLRAKEVLKSIKDLADEFGYDIVAEFVSHEDIYEMVKMLGITYSQGYFLGEPRPIHEYID
;
A
#
# COMPACT_ATOMS: atom_id res chain seq x y z
N MET A 1 -17.38 7.91 -26.06
CA MET A 1 -17.77 7.17 -24.85
C MET A 1 -17.07 7.85 -23.68
N THR A 2 -17.77 8.79 -23.05
CA THR A 2 -17.21 9.69 -22.04
C THR A 2 -17.31 9.01 -20.68
N LEU A 3 -16.18 8.55 -20.13
CA LEU A 3 -16.10 8.18 -18.72
C LEU A 3 -15.70 9.43 -17.94
N THR A 4 -16.70 10.24 -17.60
CA THR A 4 -16.61 11.23 -16.53
C THR A 4 -16.29 10.48 -15.23
N LYS A 5 -15.03 10.54 -14.77
CA LYS A 5 -14.71 10.29 -13.35
C LYS A 5 -15.47 11.36 -12.56
N ASN A 6 -16.66 11.01 -12.09
CA ASN A 6 -17.51 11.86 -11.28
C ASN A 6 -16.78 12.22 -9.99
N ILE A 7 -16.88 13.48 -9.59
CA ILE A 7 -16.43 14.03 -8.29
C ILE A 7 -17.29 13.44 -7.17
N ARG A 8 -17.09 12.17 -6.81
CA ARG A 8 -17.72 11.57 -5.63
C ARG A 8 -16.62 10.91 -4.79
N THR A 9 -16.50 11.42 -3.57
CA THR A 9 -15.78 10.88 -2.41
C THR A 9 -14.25 10.99 -2.42
N LEU A 10 -13.70 11.32 -1.24
CA LEU A 10 -12.27 11.24 -0.92
C LEU A 10 -11.73 9.85 -1.31
N PRO A 11 -10.42 9.72 -1.63
CA PRO A 11 -9.84 8.42 -1.97
C PRO A 11 -10.24 7.36 -0.94
N THR A 12 -10.79 6.25 -1.42
CA THR A 12 -11.22 5.16 -0.53
C THR A 12 -10.04 4.22 -0.30
N TYR A 13 -9.69 4.04 0.98
CA TYR A 13 -8.54 3.23 1.39
C TYR A 13 -9.01 1.93 2.06
N VAL A 14 -8.34 0.82 1.74
CA VAL A 14 -8.50 -0.45 2.47
C VAL A 14 -7.14 -0.98 2.90
N LEU A 15 -7.07 -1.48 4.14
CA LEU A 15 -5.85 -2.04 4.73
C LEU A 15 -5.83 -3.58 4.60
N LEU A 16 -4.81 -4.11 3.93
CA LEU A 16 -4.55 -5.53 3.76
C LEU A 16 -3.46 -6.01 4.75
N GLY A 17 -3.78 -7.02 5.56
CA GLY A 17 -2.83 -7.63 6.51
C GLY A 17 -3.26 -7.59 7.99
N SER A 18 -4.27 -6.78 8.34
CA SER A 18 -4.82 -6.69 9.72
C SER A 18 -5.84 -7.79 10.08
N GLY A 19 -5.97 -8.83 9.24
CA GLY A 19 -6.89 -9.97 9.45
C GLY A 19 -8.31 -9.80 8.90
N TYR A 20 -8.71 -8.60 8.49
CA TYR A 20 -10.08 -8.31 8.01
C TYR A 20 -10.23 -8.34 6.48
N ALA A 21 -9.19 -7.98 5.72
CA ALA A 21 -9.21 -8.01 4.26
C ALA A 21 -8.44 -9.24 3.76
N SER A 22 -9.17 -10.17 3.12
CA SER A 22 -8.59 -11.28 2.35
C SER A 22 -8.66 -10.98 0.86
N TYR A 23 -7.98 -11.78 0.02
CA TYR A 23 -8.11 -11.69 -1.44
C TYR A 23 -9.57 -11.70 -1.90
N GLY A 24 -10.43 -12.50 -1.26
CA GLY A 24 -11.86 -12.55 -1.59
C GLY A 24 -12.63 -11.27 -1.25
N TYR A 25 -12.09 -10.39 -0.43
CA TYR A 25 -12.66 -9.08 -0.14
C TYR A 25 -12.30 -8.07 -1.25
N LEU A 26 -11.05 -8.10 -1.74
CA LEU A 26 -10.56 -7.21 -2.80
C LEU A 26 -11.38 -7.31 -4.10
N ILE A 27 -11.91 -8.49 -4.42
CA ILE A 27 -12.74 -8.73 -5.62
C ILE A 27 -14.03 -7.87 -5.63
N ARG A 28 -14.55 -7.49 -4.45
CA ARG A 28 -15.85 -6.81 -4.31
C ARG A 28 -15.74 -5.34 -3.94
N LEU A 29 -14.52 -4.86 -3.79
CA LEU A 29 -14.25 -3.49 -3.40
C LEU A 29 -14.04 -2.64 -4.64
N ASP A 30 -14.51 -1.40 -4.59
CA ASP A 30 -14.23 -0.35 -5.57
C ASP A 30 -13.45 0.73 -4.80
N ILE A 31 -12.13 0.66 -4.86
CA ILE A 31 -11.22 1.48 -4.06
C ILE A 31 -10.20 2.17 -4.95
N ASP A 32 -9.67 3.29 -4.49
CA ASP A 32 -8.60 3.99 -5.21
C ASP A 32 -7.23 3.48 -4.76
N ILE A 33 -7.09 3.20 -3.45
CA ILE A 33 -5.79 2.93 -2.83
C ILE A 33 -5.87 1.71 -1.89
N LEU A 34 -5.00 0.74 -2.14
CA LEU A 34 -4.75 -0.40 -1.27
C LEU A 34 -3.56 -0.13 -0.36
N LYS A 35 -3.77 -0.11 0.96
CA LYS A 35 -2.68 -0.01 1.94
C LYS A 35 -2.25 -1.40 2.37
N ILE A 36 -0.94 -1.66 2.41
CA ILE A 36 -0.36 -2.90 2.91
C ILE A 36 0.14 -2.68 4.33
N ASP A 37 -0.39 -3.47 5.26
CA ASP A 37 -0.07 -3.38 6.68
C ASP A 37 1.42 -3.68 6.95
N GLY A 38 1.94 -3.00 7.96
CA GLY A 38 3.34 -3.14 8.37
C GLY A 38 3.75 -4.55 8.76
N THR A 39 2.83 -5.41 9.18
CA THR A 39 3.14 -6.83 9.46
C THR A 39 3.65 -7.53 8.20
N LEU A 40 2.99 -7.36 7.06
CA LEU A 40 3.43 -7.96 5.80
C LEU A 40 4.70 -7.29 5.27
N ILE A 41 4.81 -5.96 5.40
CA ILE A 41 6.02 -5.22 5.00
C ILE A 41 7.24 -5.64 5.82
N ARG A 42 7.12 -5.81 7.14
CA ARG A 42 8.21 -6.28 8.00
C ARG A 42 8.67 -7.70 7.71
N GLU A 43 7.84 -8.53 7.08
CA GLU A 43 8.27 -9.87 6.64
C GLU A 43 9.30 -9.82 5.50
N LEU A 44 9.47 -8.68 4.81
CA LEU A 44 10.57 -8.48 3.84
C LEU A 44 11.96 -8.66 4.47
N GLN A 45 12.13 -8.35 5.76
CA GLN A 45 13.40 -8.55 6.46
C GLN A 45 13.57 -9.97 6.99
N LYS A 46 12.48 -10.60 7.45
CA LYS A 46 12.53 -11.93 8.07
C LYS A 46 12.52 -13.07 7.06
N ASN A 47 11.67 -12.97 6.05
CA ASN A 47 11.40 -14.00 5.06
C ASN A 47 11.31 -13.38 3.64
N PRO A 48 12.39 -12.74 3.16
CA PRO A 48 12.36 -11.88 1.97
C PRO A 48 11.80 -12.54 0.73
N LEU A 49 12.17 -13.80 0.45
CA LEU A 49 11.69 -14.52 -0.73
C LEU A 49 10.17 -14.68 -0.70
N ARG A 50 9.62 -15.21 0.40
CA ARG A 50 8.18 -15.45 0.53
C ARG A 50 7.38 -14.14 0.56
N ALA A 51 7.88 -13.15 1.30
CA ALA A 51 7.24 -11.84 1.38
C ALA A 51 7.18 -11.15 0.01
N LYS A 52 8.27 -11.20 -0.77
CA LYS A 52 8.32 -10.64 -2.14
C LYS A 52 7.30 -11.31 -3.06
N GLU A 53 7.19 -12.64 -3.08
CA GLU A 53 6.23 -13.34 -3.94
C GLU A 53 4.76 -12.99 -3.60
N VAL A 54 4.45 -12.87 -2.30
CA VAL A 54 3.11 -12.45 -1.85
C VAL A 54 2.83 -11.00 -2.23
N LEU A 55 3.76 -10.09 -1.97
CA LEU A 55 3.61 -8.66 -2.29
C LEU A 55 3.52 -8.43 -3.80
N LYS A 56 4.29 -9.17 -4.60
CA LYS A 56 4.19 -9.16 -6.05
C LYS A 56 2.81 -9.60 -6.52
N SER A 57 2.28 -10.70 -5.97
CA SER A 57 0.93 -11.17 -6.31
C SER A 57 -0.15 -10.14 -5.98
N ILE A 58 0.00 -9.43 -4.86
CA ILE A 58 -0.90 -8.32 -4.47
C ILE A 58 -0.76 -7.15 -5.44
N LYS A 59 0.48 -6.82 -5.83
CA LYS A 59 0.78 -5.76 -6.80
C LYS A 59 0.16 -6.02 -8.15
N ASP A 60 0.33 -7.23 -8.67
CA ASP A 60 -0.23 -7.64 -9.96
C ASP A 60 -1.76 -7.54 -9.95
N LEU A 61 -2.40 -7.95 -8.85
CA LEU A 61 -3.86 -7.83 -8.69
C LEU A 61 -4.33 -6.37 -8.62
N ALA A 62 -3.62 -5.53 -7.85
CA ALA A 62 -3.93 -4.12 -7.73
C ALA A 62 -3.79 -3.39 -9.07
N ASP A 63 -2.77 -3.72 -9.86
CA ASP A 63 -2.58 -3.16 -11.20
C ASP A 63 -3.74 -3.50 -12.14
N GLU A 64 -4.19 -4.76 -12.13
CA GLU A 64 -5.33 -5.20 -12.94
C GLU A 64 -6.63 -4.48 -12.55
N PHE A 65 -6.79 -4.16 -11.26
CA PHE A 65 -7.95 -3.43 -10.75
C PHE A 65 -7.79 -1.90 -10.84
N GLY A 66 -6.60 -1.40 -11.20
CA GLY A 66 -6.31 0.02 -11.28
C GLY A 66 -6.13 0.71 -9.92
N TYR A 67 -5.73 -0.03 -8.89
CA TYR A 67 -5.52 0.47 -7.54
C TYR A 67 -4.06 0.92 -7.34
N ASP A 68 -3.90 2.09 -6.73
CA ASP A 68 -2.59 2.49 -6.21
C ASP A 68 -2.27 1.75 -4.91
N ILE A 69 -0.99 1.51 -4.62
CA ILE A 69 -0.58 0.80 -3.41
C ILE A 69 0.28 1.68 -2.50
N VAL A 70 -0.01 1.64 -1.19
CA VAL A 70 0.82 2.24 -0.14
C VAL A 70 1.38 1.14 0.76
N ALA A 71 2.71 1.02 0.85
CA ALA A 71 3.36 0.20 1.88
C ALA A 71 3.46 0.96 3.22
N GLU A 72 2.89 0.43 4.30
CA GLU A 72 3.00 1.04 5.63
C GLU A 72 4.18 0.51 6.45
N PHE A 73 4.60 1.28 7.46
CA PHE A 73 5.69 0.97 8.39
C PHE A 73 7.04 0.73 7.70
N VAL A 74 7.31 1.49 6.62
CA VAL A 74 8.64 1.55 6.01
C VAL A 74 9.57 2.35 6.91
N SER A 75 10.21 1.68 7.86
CA SER A 75 11.04 2.30 8.90
C SER A 75 12.56 2.16 8.68
N HIS A 76 12.98 1.47 7.62
CA HIS A 76 14.38 1.24 7.29
C HIS A 76 14.61 1.38 5.78
N GLU A 77 15.83 1.79 5.40
CA GLU A 77 16.24 1.97 4.00
C GLU A 77 16.17 0.67 3.19
N ASP A 78 16.55 -0.46 3.78
CA ASP A 78 16.52 -1.77 3.14
C ASP A 78 15.07 -2.19 2.76
N ILE A 79 14.11 -1.95 3.66
CA ILE A 79 12.68 -2.15 3.38
C ILE A 79 12.22 -1.23 2.25
N TYR A 80 12.60 0.05 2.31
CA TYR A 80 12.22 1.03 1.30
C TYR A 80 12.70 0.63 -0.10
N GLU A 81 13.97 0.25 -0.24
CA GLU A 81 14.52 -0.20 -1.52
C GLU A 81 13.85 -1.49 -2.01
N MET A 82 13.53 -2.43 -1.11
CA MET A 82 12.77 -3.63 -1.49
C MET A 82 11.35 -3.30 -1.98
N VAL A 83 10.64 -2.40 -1.30
CA VAL A 83 9.30 -1.93 -1.69
C VAL A 83 9.34 -1.22 -3.04
N LYS A 84 10.35 -0.38 -3.26
CA LYS A 84 10.58 0.33 -4.52
C LYS A 84 10.90 -0.63 -5.67
N MET A 85 11.72 -1.65 -5.44
CA MET A 85 12.01 -2.70 -6.42
C MET A 85 10.77 -3.51 -6.81
N LEU A 86 9.81 -3.67 -5.89
CA LEU A 86 8.53 -4.32 -6.16
C LEU A 86 7.56 -3.43 -6.96
N GLY A 87 7.93 -2.17 -7.24
CA GLY A 87 7.11 -1.24 -8.00
C GLY A 87 5.90 -0.69 -7.25
N ILE A 88 5.87 -0.79 -5.91
CA ILE A 88 4.79 -0.27 -5.09
C ILE A 88 4.76 1.28 -5.19
N THR A 89 3.58 1.85 -5.45
CA THR A 89 3.41 3.27 -5.82
C THR A 89 3.86 4.24 -4.73
N TYR A 90 3.48 3.98 -3.48
CA TYR A 90 3.73 4.87 -2.35
C TYR A 90 4.27 4.12 -1.13
N SER A 91 4.94 4.84 -0.25
CA SER A 91 5.45 4.31 1.01
C SER A 91 5.16 5.27 2.15
N GLN A 92 4.84 4.73 3.32
CA GLN A 92 4.59 5.48 4.55
C GLN A 92 5.37 4.81 5.70
N GLY A 93 6.18 5.58 6.43
CA GLY A 93 6.88 5.08 7.62
C GLY A 93 8.00 5.99 8.10
N TYR A 94 8.57 5.67 9.26
CA TYR A 94 9.54 6.51 9.97
C TYR A 94 10.79 6.84 9.14
N PHE A 95 11.19 5.96 8.22
CA PHE A 95 12.33 6.22 7.32
C PHE A 95 12.08 7.44 6.42
N LEU A 96 10.83 7.68 6.03
CA LEU A 96 10.44 8.78 5.16
C LEU A 96 10.09 10.05 5.94
N GLY A 97 9.70 9.88 7.19
CA GLY A 97 9.34 10.97 8.09
C GLY A 97 8.49 10.46 9.23
N GLU A 98 8.77 10.94 10.43
CA GLU A 98 7.93 10.65 11.59
C GLU A 98 6.60 11.41 11.47
N PRO A 99 5.49 10.86 12.01
CA PRO A 99 4.24 11.60 12.12
C PRO A 99 4.43 12.88 12.91
N ARG A 100 4.05 14.01 12.33
CA ARG A 100 4.11 15.33 12.95
C ARG A 100 2.71 15.89 13.17
N PRO A 101 2.54 16.84 14.09
CA PRO A 101 1.34 17.67 14.16
C PRO A 101 0.98 18.32 12.83
N ILE A 102 -0.32 18.48 12.56
CA ILE A 102 -0.82 19.02 11.28
C ILE A 102 -0.21 20.38 10.91
N HIS A 103 0.04 21.24 11.90
CA HIS A 103 0.58 22.59 11.69
C HIS A 103 2.03 22.58 11.17
N GLU A 104 2.77 21.48 11.34
CA GLU A 104 4.13 21.35 10.81
C GLU A 104 4.15 20.93 9.33
N TYR A 105 2.98 20.69 8.70
CA TYR A 105 2.86 20.34 7.28
C TYR A 105 2.28 21.46 6.40
N ILE A 106 1.85 22.59 6.98
CA ILE A 106 1.09 23.65 6.26
C ILE A 106 1.95 24.91 6.06
N ASP A 107 3.28 24.78 6.04
CA ASP A 107 4.19 25.89 5.71
C ASP A 107 4.20 26.21 4.19
#